data_AF-A0A3B9GGS6-F1
#
_entry.id   AF-A0A3B9GGS6-F1
#
_cell.length_a   1.000
_cell.length_b   1.000
_cell.length_c   1.000
_cell.angle_alpha   90.00
_cell.angle_beta   90.00
_cell.angle_gamma   90.00
#
_symmetry.space_group_name_H-M   'P 1'
#
loop_
_entity.id
_entity.type
_entity.pdbx_description
1 polymer ?
#
loop_
_entity_poly.entity_id
_entity_poly.type
_entity_poly.pdbx_seq_one_letter_code
_entity_poly.pdbx_strand_id
1 'polypeptide(L)'
;MKGKAALSLAFLILWPCLLSRATGQSNAPQSQPADMASQAKAWSANWSYDALSGGGYIVRGQDLVRFRLGYPVYIAGGSLLINAPAPLWNGSRIELPAEAIQALQGWFDERDADRASKSTVVAILIDPGHGGKDP
;
A
#
# COMPACT_ATOMS: atom_id res chain seq x y z
N MET A 1 -41.76 17.60 -64.53
CA MET A 1 -40.77 16.94 -63.66
C MET A 1 -40.42 17.87 -62.50
N LYS A 2 -40.68 17.38 -61.28
CA LYS A 2 -40.15 17.80 -59.96
C LYS A 2 -40.46 19.24 -59.46
N GLY A 3 -41.53 19.35 -58.68
CA GLY A 3 -41.75 20.41 -57.69
C GLY A 3 -40.93 20.16 -56.42
N LYS A 4 -40.54 21.22 -55.72
CA LYS A 4 -39.89 21.17 -54.40
C LYS A 4 -40.86 21.74 -53.36
N ALA A 5 -41.28 20.90 -52.44
CA ALA A 5 -42.06 21.28 -51.26
C ALA A 5 -41.13 21.73 -50.13
N ALA A 6 -41.58 22.75 -49.40
CA ALA A 6 -41.00 23.25 -48.16
C ALA A 6 -41.30 22.31 -46.99
N LEU A 7 -40.42 22.26 -45.98
CA LEU A 7 -40.83 21.93 -44.61
C LEU A 7 -39.77 22.40 -43.59
N SER A 8 -40.10 23.45 -42.84
CA SER A 8 -39.52 23.72 -41.53
C SER A 8 -40.28 22.91 -40.50
N LEU A 9 -39.59 22.24 -39.57
CA LEU A 9 -40.19 21.89 -38.29
C LEU A 9 -39.11 21.78 -37.21
N ALA A 10 -39.25 22.65 -36.20
CA ALA A 10 -38.51 22.63 -34.96
C ALA A 10 -38.90 21.41 -34.11
N PHE A 11 -37.95 20.84 -33.36
CA PHE A 11 -38.27 20.00 -32.21
C PHE A 11 -37.37 20.37 -31.03
N LEU A 12 -38.03 20.70 -29.94
CA LEU A 12 -37.53 21.25 -28.69
C LEU A 12 -37.91 20.22 -27.62
N ILE A 13 -36.94 19.48 -27.08
CA ILE A 13 -37.11 18.54 -25.93
C ILE A 13 -35.77 18.58 -25.16
N LEU A 14 -35.67 19.29 -24.02
CA LEU A 14 -35.90 18.83 -22.64
C LEU A 14 -34.88 17.78 -22.10
N TRP A 15 -33.97 18.29 -21.26
CA TRP A 15 -33.12 17.72 -20.17
C TRP A 15 -33.49 16.30 -19.66
N PRO A 16 -32.52 15.44 -19.27
CA PRO A 16 -32.10 15.46 -17.86
C PRO A 16 -30.60 15.34 -17.54
N CYS A 17 -30.24 15.97 -16.42
CA CYS A 17 -29.06 15.81 -15.57
C CYS A 17 -28.30 14.49 -15.75
N LEU A 18 -27.10 14.55 -16.33
CA LEU A 18 -26.10 13.50 -16.14
C LEU A 18 -25.34 13.79 -14.84
N LEU A 19 -25.66 12.98 -13.83
CA LEU A 19 -24.97 12.86 -12.55
C LEU A 19 -23.45 12.93 -12.73
N SER A 20 -22.82 14.00 -12.21
CA SER A 20 -21.41 13.94 -11.85
C SER A 20 -21.25 12.90 -10.74
N ARG A 21 -20.81 11.69 -11.11
CA ARG A 21 -20.22 10.75 -10.15
C ARG A 21 -18.99 11.45 -9.57
N ALA A 22 -19.12 11.96 -8.34
CA ALA A 22 -17.96 12.24 -7.50
C ALA A 22 -17.32 10.88 -7.18
N THR A 23 -16.45 10.40 -8.05
CA THR A 23 -15.44 9.43 -7.64
C THR A 23 -14.58 10.17 -6.63
N GLY A 24 -14.74 9.87 -5.35
CA GLY A 24 -13.73 10.21 -4.37
C GLY A 24 -12.42 9.60 -4.84
N GLN A 25 -11.59 10.41 -5.50
CA GLN A 25 -10.19 10.10 -5.71
C GLN A 25 -9.60 10.08 -4.31
N SER A 26 -9.54 8.89 -3.71
CA SER A 26 -8.58 8.63 -2.66
C SER A 26 -7.21 8.97 -3.26
N ASN A 27 -6.63 10.09 -2.84
CA ASN A 27 -5.22 10.46 -3.05
C ASN A 27 -4.30 9.47 -2.30
N ALA A 28 -4.53 8.17 -2.46
CA ALA A 28 -3.55 7.17 -2.10
C ALA A 28 -2.39 7.35 -3.09
N PRO A 29 -1.14 7.51 -2.63
CA PRO A 29 0.01 7.51 -3.52
C PRO A 29 -0.05 6.25 -4.37
N GLN A 30 -0.26 6.41 -5.68
CA GLN A 30 -0.14 5.30 -6.62
C GLN A 30 1.34 4.93 -6.63
N SER A 31 1.70 3.88 -5.89
CA SER A 31 3.04 3.32 -5.98
C SER A 31 3.23 2.88 -7.43
N GLN A 32 4.33 3.25 -8.04
CA GLN A 32 4.67 2.77 -9.38
C GLN A 32 5.43 1.45 -9.23
N PRO A 33 5.38 0.54 -10.23
CA PRO A 33 6.27 -0.60 -10.25
C PRO A 33 7.72 -0.14 -10.12
N ALA A 34 8.49 -0.81 -9.29
CA ALA A 34 9.85 -0.39 -8.96
C ALA A 34 10.80 -1.57 -8.97
N ASP A 35 12.07 -1.27 -9.24
CA ASP A 35 13.15 -2.24 -9.07
C ASP A 35 13.30 -2.62 -7.59
N MET A 36 13.46 -3.91 -7.31
CA MET A 36 13.62 -4.45 -5.96
C MET A 36 14.76 -3.78 -5.19
N ALA A 37 15.91 -3.53 -5.82
CA ALA A 37 17.05 -2.92 -5.13
C ALA A 37 16.77 -1.46 -4.78
N SER A 38 16.14 -0.71 -5.70
CA SER A 38 15.72 0.66 -5.45
C SER A 38 14.67 0.76 -4.32
N GLN A 39 13.70 -0.15 -4.32
CA GLN A 39 12.63 -0.17 -3.33
C GLN A 39 13.12 -0.62 -1.95
N ALA A 40 13.98 -1.64 -1.90
CA ALA A 40 14.63 -2.06 -0.65
C ALA A 40 15.43 -0.91 -0.03
N LYS A 41 16.16 -0.13 -0.85
CA LYS A 41 16.85 1.07 -0.38
C LYS A 41 15.87 2.11 0.17
N ALA A 42 14.74 2.36 -0.51
CA ALA A 42 13.72 3.28 -0.03
C ALA A 42 13.15 2.86 1.34
N TRP A 43 13.03 1.56 1.59
CA TRP A 43 12.61 1.01 2.88
C TRP A 43 13.72 0.95 3.94
N SER A 44 14.95 1.37 3.63
CA SER A 44 16.13 1.10 4.47
C SER A 44 16.28 -0.39 4.80
N ALA A 45 16.00 -1.25 3.83
CA ALA A 45 16.00 -2.70 3.95
C ALA A 45 17.15 -3.33 3.16
N ASN A 46 17.59 -4.50 3.62
CA ASN A 46 18.44 -5.40 2.83
C ASN A 46 17.56 -6.41 2.10
N TRP A 47 18.04 -6.91 0.96
CA TRP A 47 17.35 -7.96 0.23
C TRP A 47 18.34 -8.95 -0.36
N SER A 48 17.87 -10.15 -0.65
CA SER A 48 18.62 -11.19 -1.34
C SER A 48 17.70 -12.03 -2.19
N TYR A 49 18.26 -12.58 -3.26
CA TYR A 49 17.58 -13.49 -4.17
C TYR A 49 18.53 -14.62 -4.56
N ASP A 50 18.02 -15.83 -4.50
CA ASP A 50 18.71 -17.02 -4.98
C ASP A 50 18.04 -17.52 -6.27
N ALA A 51 18.78 -17.46 -7.36
CA ALA A 51 18.30 -17.88 -8.68
C ALA A 51 18.02 -19.38 -8.77
N LEU A 52 18.68 -20.22 -7.95
CA LEU A 52 18.48 -21.67 -7.97
C LEU A 52 17.13 -22.04 -7.35
N SER A 53 16.82 -21.49 -6.17
CA SER A 53 15.53 -21.71 -5.54
C SER A 53 14.41 -20.87 -6.18
N GLY A 54 14.73 -19.75 -6.86
CA GLY A 54 13.74 -18.78 -7.35
C GLY A 54 13.09 -17.96 -6.22
N GLY A 55 13.62 -18.06 -5.01
CA GLY A 55 13.14 -17.42 -3.80
C GLY A 55 14.09 -16.32 -3.33
N GLY A 56 13.57 -15.45 -2.48
CA GLY A 56 14.36 -14.38 -1.88
C GLY A 56 13.74 -13.86 -0.59
N TYR A 57 14.40 -12.88 -0.02
CA TYR A 57 13.93 -12.21 1.18
C TYR A 57 14.24 -10.72 1.17
N ILE A 58 13.47 -9.97 1.95
CA ILE A 58 13.67 -8.57 2.30
C ILE A 58 13.70 -8.50 3.83
N VAL A 59 14.72 -7.86 4.40
CA VAL A 59 14.91 -7.69 5.84
C VAL A 59 15.04 -6.21 6.16
N ARG A 60 14.14 -5.70 7.00
CA ARG A 60 14.14 -4.33 7.52
C ARG A 60 14.17 -4.38 9.04
N GLY A 61 15.32 -4.11 9.64
CA GLY A 61 15.50 -4.30 11.09
C GLY A 61 15.23 -5.76 11.50
N GLN A 62 14.17 -5.99 12.28
CA GLN A 62 13.74 -7.33 12.72
C GLN A 62 12.63 -7.92 11.83
N ASP A 63 12.11 -7.15 10.88
CA ASP A 63 11.00 -7.57 10.03
C ASP A 63 11.53 -8.28 8.78
N LEU A 64 11.13 -9.55 8.61
CA LEU A 64 11.52 -10.41 7.51
C LEU A 64 10.30 -10.70 6.62
N VAL A 65 10.47 -10.47 5.32
CA VAL A 65 9.54 -10.86 4.26
C VAL A 65 10.24 -11.83 3.34
N ARG A 66 9.62 -12.98 3.05
CA ARG A 66 10.08 -13.94 2.04
C ARG A 66 9.18 -13.88 0.82
N PHE A 67 9.78 -14.04 -0.35
CA PHE A 67 9.06 -14.03 -1.63
C PHE A 67 9.59 -15.11 -2.57
N ARG A 68 8.81 -15.39 -3.62
CA ARG A 68 9.23 -16.24 -4.74
C ARG A 68 8.80 -15.57 -6.05
N LEU A 69 9.66 -15.57 -7.06
CA LEU A 69 9.30 -15.01 -8.36
C LEU A 69 8.10 -15.74 -8.96
N GLY A 70 7.18 -14.98 -9.57
CA GLY A 70 5.98 -15.52 -10.20
C GLY A 70 4.93 -16.11 -9.24
N TYR A 71 5.15 -16.05 -7.92
CA TYR A 71 4.19 -16.52 -6.92
C TYR A 71 3.56 -15.34 -6.17
N PRO A 72 2.22 -15.14 -6.24
CA PRO A 72 1.55 -13.93 -5.74
C PRO A 72 1.29 -13.98 -4.23
N VAL A 73 2.26 -14.48 -3.46
CA VAL A 73 2.19 -14.61 -2.00
C VAL A 73 3.55 -14.29 -1.40
N TYR A 74 3.53 -13.46 -0.36
CA TYR A 74 4.69 -13.14 0.47
C TYR A 74 4.47 -13.70 1.88
N ILE A 75 5.56 -14.15 2.53
CA ILE A 75 5.51 -14.64 3.92
C ILE A 75 6.22 -13.62 4.81
N ALA A 76 5.48 -12.95 5.67
CA ALA A 76 5.98 -11.92 6.56
C ALA A 76 5.97 -12.38 8.02
N GLY A 77 6.96 -11.96 8.81
CA GLY A 77 6.99 -12.20 10.27
C GLY A 77 7.00 -13.67 10.69
N GLY A 78 7.32 -14.60 9.77
CA GLY A 78 7.41 -16.05 10.04
C GLY A 78 6.23 -16.88 9.54
N SER A 79 5.01 -16.34 9.51
CA SER A 79 3.81 -17.10 9.10
C SER A 79 2.68 -16.28 8.48
N LEU A 80 2.75 -14.94 8.53
CA LEU A 80 1.71 -14.10 7.94
C LEU A 80 1.80 -14.16 6.41
N LEU A 81 0.68 -14.43 5.75
CA LEU A 81 0.59 -14.43 4.29
C LEU A 81 0.07 -13.07 3.81
N ILE A 82 0.83 -12.41 2.95
CA ILE A 82 0.41 -11.19 2.24
C ILE A 82 0.17 -11.59 0.79
N ASN A 83 -1.09 -11.52 0.35
CA ASN A 83 -1.48 -11.78 -1.03
C ASN A 83 -1.30 -10.49 -1.83
N ALA A 84 -0.33 -10.48 -2.74
CA ALA A 84 -0.05 -9.36 -3.62
C ALA A 84 0.60 -9.86 -4.92
N PRO A 85 0.53 -9.10 -6.02
CA PRO A 85 1.13 -9.51 -7.29
C PRO A 85 2.61 -9.88 -7.12
N ALA A 86 3.01 -10.95 -7.81
CA ALA A 86 4.33 -11.53 -7.63
C ALA A 86 5.45 -10.59 -8.10
N PRO A 87 6.64 -10.65 -7.48
CA PRO A 87 7.82 -10.07 -8.08
C PRO A 87 8.16 -10.82 -9.37
N LEU A 88 8.62 -10.08 -10.38
CA LEU A 88 8.91 -10.62 -11.72
C LEU A 88 10.33 -10.30 -12.14
N TRP A 89 10.95 -11.21 -12.88
CA TRP A 89 12.20 -10.93 -13.58
C TRP A 89 11.88 -10.26 -14.92
N ASN A 90 12.37 -9.03 -15.14
CA ASN A 90 12.13 -8.31 -16.40
C ASN A 90 13.26 -8.50 -17.45
N GLY A 91 14.17 -9.44 -17.22
CA GLY A 91 15.35 -9.68 -18.07
C GLY A 91 16.65 -9.13 -17.48
N SER A 92 16.58 -8.09 -16.66
CA SER A 92 17.76 -7.44 -16.06
C SER A 92 17.72 -7.38 -14.54
N ARG A 93 16.52 -7.25 -13.97
CA ARG A 93 16.31 -7.01 -12.55
C ARG A 93 14.99 -7.62 -12.08
N ILE A 94 14.85 -7.71 -10.77
CA ILE A 94 13.58 -8.09 -10.14
C ILE A 94 12.75 -6.83 -9.98
N GLU A 95 11.57 -6.85 -10.56
CA GLU A 95 10.59 -5.77 -10.49
C GLU A 95 9.48 -6.15 -9.52
N LEU A 96 9.15 -5.22 -8.63
CA LEU A 96 8.02 -5.29 -7.73
C LEU A 96 6.84 -4.54 -8.35
N PRO A 97 5.68 -5.19 -8.51
CA PRO A 97 4.45 -4.51 -8.89
C PRO A 97 4.05 -3.44 -7.86
N ALA A 98 3.39 -2.40 -8.34
CA ALA A 98 2.86 -1.28 -7.55
C ALA A 98 2.07 -1.74 -6.30
N GLU A 99 1.18 -2.70 -6.49
CA GLU A 99 0.29 -3.20 -5.46
C GLU A 99 1.05 -4.02 -4.40
N ALA A 100 2.12 -4.72 -4.81
CA ALA A 100 3.00 -5.40 -3.87
C ALA A 100 3.80 -4.41 -3.03
N ILE A 101 4.25 -3.31 -3.63
CA ILE A 101 4.94 -2.23 -2.90
C ILE A 101 3.99 -1.64 -1.85
N GLN A 102 2.73 -1.34 -2.22
CA GLN A 102 1.74 -0.82 -1.29
C GLN A 102 1.43 -1.81 -0.16
N ALA A 103 1.23 -3.08 -0.48
CA ALA A 103 0.91 -4.10 0.52
C ALA A 103 2.07 -4.30 1.53
N LEU A 104 3.31 -4.38 1.03
CA LEU A 104 4.48 -4.52 1.89
C LEU A 104 4.76 -3.25 2.70
N GLN A 105 4.56 -2.06 2.11
CA GLN A 105 4.66 -0.79 2.83
C GLN A 105 3.64 -0.72 3.97
N GLY A 106 2.37 -1.05 3.70
CA GLY A 106 1.32 -1.06 4.72
C GLY A 106 1.67 -2.00 5.88
N TRP A 107 2.16 -3.20 5.57
CA TRP A 107 2.64 -4.12 6.60
C TRP A 107 3.81 -3.54 7.40
N PHE A 108 4.80 -2.94 6.75
CA PHE A 108 5.93 -2.30 7.42
C PHE A 108 5.50 -1.14 8.33
N ASP A 109 4.52 -0.33 7.90
CA ASP A 109 3.99 0.79 8.65
C ASP A 109 3.22 0.33 9.89
N GLU A 110 2.41 -0.75 9.76
CA GLU A 110 1.76 -1.40 10.90
C GLU A 110 2.78 -1.86 11.95
N ARG A 111 3.89 -2.46 11.51
CA ARG A 111 4.97 -2.89 12.41
C ARG A 111 5.65 -1.72 13.12
N ASP A 112 5.81 -0.59 12.43
CA ASP A 112 6.36 0.62 13.05
C ASP A 112 5.39 1.22 14.07
N ALA A 113 4.09 1.27 13.77
CA ALA A 113 3.06 1.74 14.69
C ALA A 113 2.96 0.84 15.94
N ASP A 114 3.03 -0.48 15.77
CA ASP A 114 3.09 -1.46 16.86
C ASP A 114 4.28 -1.23 17.79
N ARG A 115 5.45 -0.90 17.23
CA ARG A 115 6.65 -0.61 18.02
C ARG A 115 6.55 0.73 18.74
N ALA A 116 6.05 1.76 18.06
CA ALA A 116 5.89 3.10 18.64
C ALA A 116 4.90 3.09 19.83
N SER A 117 3.77 2.41 19.70
CA SER A 117 2.75 2.29 20.76
C SER A 117 3.29 1.59 22.03
N LYS A 118 4.09 0.54 21.88
CA LYS A 118 4.72 -0.18 23.02
C LYS A 118 5.79 0.62 23.75
N SER A 119 6.32 1.67 23.12
CA SER A 119 7.36 2.53 23.70
C SER A 119 6.81 3.73 24.47
N THR A 120 5.49 3.98 24.41
CA THR A 120 4.85 5.08 25.13
C THR A 120 4.32 4.58 26.48
N VAL A 121 5.19 4.57 27.50
CA VAL A 121 4.78 4.41 28.90
C VAL A 121 4.46 5.79 29.45
N VAL A 122 3.18 6.12 29.58
CA VAL A 122 2.75 7.30 30.33
C VAL A 122 2.76 6.89 31.81
N ALA A 123 3.79 7.30 32.54
CA ALA A 123 3.84 7.05 33.98
C ALA A 123 2.64 7.73 34.67
N ILE A 124 1.78 6.95 35.30
CA ILE A 124 0.77 7.48 36.22
C ILE A 124 1.52 7.78 37.53
N LEU A 125 1.79 9.06 37.80
CA LEU A 125 2.29 9.52 39.08
C LEU A 125 1.14 9.50 40.08
N ILE A 126 1.02 8.41 40.84
CA ILE A 126 0.16 8.36 42.02
C ILE A 126 0.99 8.90 43.18
N ASP A 127 0.71 10.13 43.60
CA ASP A 127 1.25 10.71 44.84
C ASP A 127 0.50 10.11 46.03
N PRO A 128 1.12 9.30 46.90
CA PRO A 128 0.55 8.95 48.18
C PRO A 128 0.75 10.17 49.10
N GLY A 129 -0.11 11.17 48.93
CA GLY A 129 -0.03 12.45 49.62
C GLY A 129 0.41 12.31 51.08
N HIS A 130 1.45 13.07 51.42
CA HIS A 130 1.95 13.25 52.78
C HIS A 130 0.94 14.06 53.59
N GLY A 131 0.03 13.38 54.30
CA GLY A 131 -0.97 14.02 55.16
C GLY A 131 -1.03 13.33 56.52
N GLY A 132 -0.34 13.88 57.51
CA GLY A 132 -0.46 13.42 58.90
C GLY A 132 0.74 13.75 59.78
N LYS A 133 1.16 15.02 59.82
CA LYS A 133 1.74 15.56 61.07
C LYS A 133 0.65 16.42 61.68
N ASP A 134 0.09 15.94 62.78
CA ASP A 134 -0.48 16.80 63.81
C ASP A 134 -0.03 16.30 65.19
N PRO A 135 0.17 17.23 66.15
CA PRO A 135 1.08 17.13 67.30
C PRO A 135 0.63 16.22 68.45
#